data_AF-A0A8H7G8D0-F1
#
_entry.id   AF-A0A8H7G8D0-F1
#
_cell.length_a   1.000
_cell.length_b   1.000
_cell.length_c   1.000
_cell.angle_alpha   90.00
_cell.angle_beta   90.00
_cell.angle_gamma   90.00
#
_symmetry.space_group_name_H-M   'P 1'
#
loop_
_entity.id
_entity.type
_entity.pdbx_description
1 polymer ?
#
loop_
_entity_poly.entity_id
_entity_poly.type
_entity_poly.pdbx_seq_one_letter_code
_entity_poly.pdbx_strand_id
1 'polypeptide(L)'
;MIMPSFSEECLGLHYGNVHTADLGDGDEKKAEQFLARQYYFPIWGTCWESFYGGHHFRAWHQNGTFAPTGAWFLGVSKEENSSKHHTISKDGYNRGRDWLVEKALQGGRWKGVWWSAEVEWQEGLLEPGRRGINHGIAQDGLVAVLTVNRG
;
A
#
# COMPACT_ATOMS: atom_id res chain seq x y z
N MET A 1 -4.16 6.82 -8.14
CA MET A 1 -3.30 7.86 -7.53
C MET A 1 -1.90 7.29 -7.50
N ILE A 2 -0.95 7.86 -8.25
CA ILE A 2 0.46 7.46 -8.17
C ILE A 2 1.14 8.52 -7.30
N MET A 3 1.52 8.14 -6.08
CA MET A 3 2.32 9.01 -5.22
C MET A 3 3.70 9.18 -5.87
N PRO A 4 4.32 10.38 -5.84
CA PRO A 4 5.58 10.66 -6.52
C PRO A 4 6.76 9.76 -6.11
N SER A 5 6.63 9.04 -4.99
CA SER A 5 7.62 8.10 -4.46
C SER A 5 7.32 6.64 -4.79
N PHE A 6 6.28 6.33 -5.57
CA PHE A 6 5.92 4.97 -5.97
C PHE A 6 5.87 4.88 -7.50
N SER A 7 6.47 3.84 -8.08
CA SER A 7 6.32 3.50 -9.49
C SER A 7 5.55 2.19 -9.62
N GLU A 8 4.71 2.09 -10.66
CA GLU A 8 4.34 0.79 -11.22
C GLU A 8 5.63 0.17 -11.74
N GLU A 9 5.94 -1.01 -11.21
CA GLU A 9 6.94 -1.99 -11.62
C GLU A 9 8.26 -1.56 -12.30
N CYS A 10 9.34 -2.16 -11.80
CA CYS A 10 10.60 -2.29 -12.52
C CYS A 10 10.45 -3.30 -13.67
N LEU A 11 10.31 -2.83 -14.92
CA LEU A 11 10.49 -3.63 -16.14
C LEU A 11 9.57 -4.88 -16.27
N GLY A 12 8.33 -4.82 -15.77
CA GLY A 12 7.31 -5.86 -16.07
C GLY A 12 7.59 -7.24 -15.49
N LEU A 13 8.41 -7.35 -14.44
CA LEU A 13 8.65 -8.60 -13.72
C LEU A 13 7.69 -8.70 -12.53
N HIS A 14 6.55 -9.33 -12.77
CA HIS A 14 5.57 -9.72 -11.76
C HIS A 14 6.10 -10.92 -10.93
N TYR A 15 7.17 -10.72 -10.15
CA TYR A 15 7.73 -11.76 -9.27
C TYR A 15 7.17 -11.62 -7.86
N GLY A 16 6.09 -12.35 -7.59
CA GLY A 16 5.42 -12.44 -6.30
C GLY A 16 4.07 -13.13 -6.42
N ASN A 17 3.60 -13.78 -5.35
CA ASN A 17 2.27 -14.37 -5.36
C ASN A 17 1.20 -13.28 -5.52
N VAL A 18 0.19 -13.53 -6.36
CA VAL A 18 -0.99 -12.68 -6.46
C VAL A 18 -1.79 -12.82 -5.17
N HIS A 19 -2.03 -11.71 -4.47
CA HIS A 19 -2.83 -11.73 -3.27
C HIS A 19 -4.30 -11.51 -3.62
N THR A 20 -5.18 -12.19 -2.89
CA THR A 20 -6.63 -12.02 -3.01
C THR A 20 -7.22 -11.46 -1.72
N ALA A 21 -8.21 -10.58 -1.86
CA ALA A 21 -8.94 -9.98 -0.76
C ALA A 21 -10.43 -9.97 -1.05
N ASP A 22 -11.25 -10.29 -0.05
CA ASP A 22 -12.69 -10.07 -0.09
C ASP A 22 -12.97 -8.69 0.51
N LEU A 23 -13.60 -7.82 -0.27
CA LEU A 23 -13.88 -6.43 0.14
C LEU A 23 -15.29 -6.26 0.70
N GLY A 24 -16.05 -7.36 0.88
CA GLY A 24 -17.43 -7.31 1.33
C GLY A 24 -18.36 -6.62 0.33
N ASP A 25 -18.00 -6.57 -0.95
CA ASP A 25 -18.73 -5.87 -2.00
C ASP A 25 -19.56 -6.79 -2.92
N GLY A 26 -19.64 -8.08 -2.57
CA GLY A 26 -20.47 -9.07 -3.26
C GLY A 26 -19.79 -9.78 -4.42
N ASP A 27 -18.54 -9.42 -4.73
CA ASP A 27 -17.77 -9.98 -5.87
C ASP A 27 -16.76 -11.06 -5.44
N GLU A 28 -16.98 -11.69 -4.27
CA GLU A 28 -16.07 -12.67 -3.65
C GLU A 28 -14.62 -12.14 -3.52
N LYS A 29 -13.62 -13.04 -3.48
CA LYS A 29 -12.21 -12.66 -3.36
C LYS A 29 -11.66 -12.12 -4.67
N LYS A 30 -11.26 -10.85 -4.68
CA LYS A 30 -10.61 -10.17 -5.81
C LYS A 30 -9.10 -10.30 -5.76
N ALA A 31 -8.47 -10.52 -6.90
CA ALA A 31 -7.02 -10.37 -7.06
C ALA A 31 -6.61 -8.91 -6.90
N GLU A 32 -5.38 -8.69 -6.42
CA GLU A 32 -4.77 -7.36 -6.39
C GLU A 32 -4.74 -6.72 -7.79
N GLN A 33 -5.00 -5.41 -7.83
CA GLN A 33 -5.11 -4.65 -9.09
C GLN A 33 -3.92 -3.73 -9.32
N PHE A 34 -3.23 -3.34 -8.25
CA PHE A 34 -2.01 -2.56 -8.34
C PHE A 34 -0.97 -3.07 -7.36
N LEU A 35 0.27 -3.14 -7.84
CA LEU A 35 1.47 -3.39 -7.08
C LEU A 35 2.43 -2.22 -7.26
N ALA A 36 2.68 -1.47 -6.20
CA ALA A 36 3.55 -0.30 -6.27
C ALA A 36 4.70 -0.43 -5.28
N ARG A 37 5.91 -0.12 -5.74
CA ARG A 37 7.13 -0.10 -4.92
C ARG A 37 7.72 1.30 -4.87
N GLN A 38 8.31 1.62 -3.73
CA GLN A 38 8.97 2.90 -3.55
C GLN A 38 10.09 3.07 -4.60
N TYR A 39 10.28 4.30 -5.07
CA TYR A 39 11.32 4.69 -6.02
C TYR A 39 12.22 5.75 -5.38
N TYR A 40 13.53 5.52 -5.32
CA TYR A 40 14.47 6.46 -4.69
C TYR A 40 15.15 7.48 -5.64
N PHE A 41 15.33 7.27 -6.95
CA PHE A 41 16.10 8.21 -7.80
C PHE A 41 15.83 8.20 -9.33
N PRO A 42 15.65 9.36 -10.01
CA PRO A 42 15.23 9.46 -11.42
C PRO A 42 16.32 9.34 -12.51
N ILE A 43 17.57 8.96 -12.19
CA ILE A 43 18.66 8.90 -13.21
C ILE A 43 19.33 7.52 -13.29
N TRP A 44 19.20 6.67 -12.27
CA TRP A 44 19.92 5.39 -12.20
C TRP A 44 19.01 4.28 -11.70
N GLY A 45 18.31 3.64 -12.64
CA GLY A 45 17.89 2.23 -12.58
C GLY A 45 17.19 1.73 -11.31
N THR A 46 15.94 1.34 -11.50
CA THR A 46 15.00 0.61 -10.62
C THR A 46 15.51 -0.69 -9.95
N CYS A 47 16.79 -1.06 -10.09
CA CYS A 47 17.36 -2.33 -9.61
C CYS A 47 18.34 -2.20 -8.43
N TRP A 48 18.75 -0.99 -8.02
CA TRP A 48 19.65 -0.83 -6.87
C TRP A 48 18.95 -0.89 -5.51
N GLU A 49 17.62 -0.80 -5.51
CA GLU A 49 16.78 -0.86 -4.31
C GLU A 49 16.50 -2.27 -3.78
N SER A 50 17.06 -3.31 -4.39
CA SER A 50 17.12 -4.60 -3.71
C SER A 50 18.01 -4.51 -2.46
N PHE A 51 19.01 -3.62 -2.38
CA PHE A 51 20.02 -3.65 -1.31
C PHE A 51 19.69 -2.89 -0.01
N TYR A 52 18.63 -2.06 0.02
CA TYR A 52 18.33 -1.21 1.20
C TYR A 52 16.92 -1.42 1.80
N GLY A 53 16.03 -2.13 1.12
CA GLY A 53 14.63 -2.26 1.53
C GLY A 53 13.82 -1.01 1.20
N GLY A 54 12.49 -1.09 1.28
CA GLY A 54 11.61 0.00 0.82
C GLY A 54 10.16 -0.19 1.21
N HIS A 55 9.35 0.85 0.95
CA HIS A 55 7.90 0.78 1.11
C HIS A 55 7.25 0.16 -0.12
N HIS A 56 6.23 -0.66 0.09
CA HIS A 56 5.51 -1.37 -0.94
C HIS A 56 4.02 -1.39 -0.58
N PHE A 57 3.13 -1.27 -1.57
CA PHE A 57 1.71 -1.52 -1.35
C PHE A 57 1.07 -2.34 -2.47
N ARG A 58 0.08 -3.12 -2.06
CA ARG A 58 -0.92 -3.75 -2.93
C ARG A 58 -2.24 -3.02 -2.78
N ALA A 59 -3.03 -2.92 -3.85
CA ALA A 59 -4.32 -2.25 -3.79
C ALA A 59 -5.45 -3.03 -4.47
N TRP A 60 -6.65 -2.89 -3.92
CA TRP A 60 -7.90 -3.46 -4.41
C TRP A 60 -8.98 -2.37 -4.46
N HIS A 61 -9.80 -2.38 -5.51
CA HIS A 61 -10.88 -1.42 -5.74
C HIS A 61 -12.22 -2.04 -5.36
N GLN A 62 -12.96 -1.35 -4.50
CA GLN A 62 -14.29 -1.76 -4.08
C GLN A 62 -15.34 -1.22 -5.05
N ASN A 63 -15.81 -2.08 -5.93
CA ASN A 63 -16.75 -1.74 -6.99
C ASN A 63 -17.81 -2.82 -7.24
N GLY A 64 -17.92 -3.79 -6.32
CA GLY A 64 -18.95 -4.81 -6.39
C GLY A 64 -20.35 -4.27 -6.12
N THR A 65 -21.34 -5.04 -6.51
CA THR A 65 -22.75 -4.61 -6.51
C THR A 65 -23.33 -4.33 -5.12
N PHE A 66 -22.77 -4.91 -4.05
CA PHE A 66 -23.27 -4.73 -2.68
C PHE A 66 -22.63 -3.53 -1.96
N ALA A 67 -21.45 -3.10 -2.41
CA ALA A 67 -20.78 -1.91 -1.87
C ALA A 67 -20.01 -1.16 -2.99
N PRO A 68 -20.71 -0.50 -3.93
CA PRO A 68 -20.08 0.20 -5.05
C PRO A 68 -19.54 1.57 -4.63
N THR A 69 -18.71 1.61 -3.59
CA THR A 69 -18.21 2.85 -2.98
C THR A 69 -17.13 3.55 -3.83
N GLY A 70 -16.43 2.79 -4.68
CA GLY A 70 -15.25 3.26 -5.41
C GLY A 70 -14.01 3.43 -4.55
N ALA A 71 -14.05 2.97 -3.29
CA ALA A 71 -12.91 3.06 -2.37
C ALA A 71 -11.76 2.13 -2.80
N TRP A 72 -10.54 2.54 -2.46
CA TRP A 72 -9.36 1.71 -2.63
C TRP A 72 -8.87 1.20 -1.27
N PHE A 73 -8.72 -0.11 -1.15
CA PHE A 73 -8.15 -0.79 0.00
C PHE A 73 -6.68 -1.06 -0.27
N LEU A 74 -5.81 -0.68 0.67
CA LEU A 74 -4.36 -0.79 0.49
C LEU A 74 -3.74 -1.67 1.59
N GLY A 75 -2.93 -2.63 1.17
CA GLY A 75 -2.06 -3.42 2.03
C GLY A 75 -0.63 -2.89 1.91
N VAL A 76 -0.20 -2.07 2.88
CA VAL A 76 1.08 -1.35 2.82
C VAL A 76 2.08 -1.99 3.76
N SER A 77 3.31 -2.22 3.29
CA SER A 77 4.37 -2.87 4.06
C SER A 77 5.72 -2.22 3.82
N LYS A 78 6.60 -2.25 4.83
CA LYS A 78 8.03 -1.96 4.69
C LYS A 78 8.83 -3.27 4.66
N GLU A 79 9.57 -3.48 3.59
CA GLU A 79 10.45 -4.64 3.41
C GLU A 79 11.87 -4.36 3.94
N GLU A 80 12.51 -5.38 4.51
CA GLU A 80 13.93 -5.37 4.83
C GLU A 80 14.77 -5.54 3.55
N ASN A 81 16.06 -5.24 3.61
CA ASN A 81 16.94 -5.34 2.45
C ASN A 81 17.13 -6.78 1.91
N SER A 82 17.68 -6.89 0.70
CA SER A 82 17.96 -8.17 0.01
C SER A 82 18.86 -9.11 0.80
N SER A 83 19.74 -8.60 1.68
CA SER A 83 20.58 -9.44 2.54
C SER A 83 19.76 -10.28 3.54
N LYS A 84 18.49 -9.93 3.77
CA LYS A 84 17.53 -10.67 4.57
C LYS A 84 16.41 -11.33 3.73
N HIS A 85 16.61 -11.56 2.43
CA HIS A 85 15.67 -12.25 1.55
C HIS A 85 14.29 -11.57 1.41
N HIS A 86 14.23 -10.23 1.39
CA HIS A 86 12.96 -9.51 1.18
C HIS A 86 11.85 -9.87 2.18
N THR A 87 12.22 -10.18 3.44
CA THR A 87 11.20 -10.34 4.48
C THR A 87 10.63 -8.97 4.85
N ILE A 88 9.32 -8.91 5.04
CA ILE A 88 8.69 -7.73 5.64
C ILE A 88 9.33 -7.50 7.02
N SER A 89 9.71 -6.25 7.28
CA SER A 89 10.35 -5.86 8.53
C SER A 89 9.49 -6.20 9.74
N LYS A 90 10.14 -6.37 10.89
CA LYS A 90 9.41 -6.40 12.17
C LYS A 90 8.63 -5.07 12.26
N ASP A 91 7.32 -5.16 12.53
CA ASP A 91 6.41 -4.00 12.54
C ASP A 91 6.22 -3.35 11.14
N GLY A 92 6.51 -4.09 10.07
CA GLY A 92 6.57 -3.56 8.71
C GLY A 92 5.23 -3.10 8.14
N TYR A 93 4.11 -3.68 8.58
CA TYR A 93 2.78 -3.23 8.16
C TYR A 93 2.43 -1.86 8.77
N ASN A 94 2.63 -1.70 10.08
CA ASN A 94 2.37 -0.43 10.78
C ASN A 94 3.28 0.68 10.20
N ARG A 95 4.58 0.43 10.08
CA ARG A 95 5.54 1.37 9.48
C ARG A 95 5.22 1.69 8.03
N GLY A 96 4.74 0.70 7.27
CA GLY A 96 4.31 0.88 5.90
C GLY A 96 3.15 1.86 5.80
N ARG A 97 2.08 1.58 6.54
CA ARG A 97 0.86 2.40 6.65
C ARG A 97 1.19 3.82 7.09
N ASP A 98 1.90 3.98 8.20
CA ASP A 98 2.15 5.29 8.81
C ASP A 98 2.97 6.19 7.87
N TRP A 99 3.97 5.61 7.20
CA TRP A 99 4.76 6.35 6.21
C TRP A 99 3.91 6.78 5.00
N LEU A 100 3.04 5.90 4.49
CA LEU A 100 2.14 6.26 3.39
C LEU A 100 1.18 7.38 3.79
N VAL A 101 0.61 7.30 5.00
CA VAL A 101 -0.25 8.35 5.56
C VAL A 101 0.53 9.66 5.67
N GLU A 102 1.72 9.65 6.27
CA GLU A 102 2.57 10.83 6.41
C GLU A 102 2.83 11.50 5.05
N LYS A 103 3.15 10.71 4.01
CA LYS A 103 3.37 11.22 2.65
C LYS A 103 2.10 11.74 2.00
N ALA A 104 0.96 11.07 2.20
CA ALA A 104 -0.33 11.53 1.67
C ALA A 104 -0.71 12.90 2.27
N LEU A 105 -0.54 13.09 3.57
CA LEU A 105 -0.90 14.34 4.26
C LEU A 105 -0.07 15.56 3.81
N GLN A 106 1.09 15.35 3.18
CA GLN A 106 1.87 16.45 2.59
C GLN A 106 1.17 17.09 1.38
N GLY A 107 0.19 16.41 0.78
CA GLY A 107 -0.49 16.85 -0.43
C GLY A 107 0.46 16.89 -1.64
N GLY A 108 0.01 17.50 -2.72
CA GLY A 108 0.89 17.72 -3.86
C GLY A 108 0.20 18.21 -5.12
N ARG A 109 0.94 18.15 -6.22
CA ARG A 109 0.46 18.49 -7.55
C ARG A 109 0.85 17.41 -8.54
N TRP A 110 -0.12 16.95 -9.32
CA TRP A 110 0.11 15.97 -10.38
C TRP A 110 -0.64 16.36 -11.64
N LYS A 111 0.08 16.39 -12.78
CA LYS A 111 -0.49 16.78 -14.10
C LYS A 111 -1.33 18.06 -14.04
N GLY A 112 -0.87 19.05 -13.29
CA GLY A 112 -1.54 20.35 -13.14
C GLY A 112 -2.65 20.40 -12.09
N VAL A 113 -3.09 19.27 -11.53
CA VAL A 113 -4.13 19.20 -10.49
C VAL A 113 -3.49 19.21 -9.11
N TRP A 114 -3.97 20.10 -8.24
CA TRP A 114 -3.59 20.12 -6.83
C TRP A 114 -4.44 19.15 -6.02
N TRP A 115 -3.86 18.57 -4.99
CA TRP A 115 -4.59 17.70 -4.08
C TRP A 115 -4.06 17.84 -2.65
N SER A 116 -4.95 17.62 -1.70
CA SER A 116 -4.65 17.43 -0.28
C SER A 116 -5.26 16.12 0.20
N ALA A 117 -4.81 15.63 1.35
CA ALA A 117 -5.41 14.48 1.99
C ALA A 117 -5.61 14.75 3.47
N GLU A 118 -6.63 14.10 4.03
CA GLU A 118 -6.93 14.05 5.45
C GLU A 118 -6.97 12.59 5.88
N VAL A 119 -6.66 12.32 7.15
CA VAL A 119 -6.68 10.98 7.71
C VAL A 119 -7.65 10.90 8.88
N GLU A 120 -8.45 9.84 8.89
CA GLU A 120 -9.19 9.39 10.05
C GLU A 120 -8.64 8.03 10.48
N TRP A 121 -8.37 7.87 11.78
CA TRP A 121 -7.90 6.61 12.36
C TRP A 121 -9.07 5.84 12.93
N GLN A 122 -9.24 4.60 12.48
CA GLN A 122 -10.34 3.72 12.85
C GLN A 122 -9.79 2.46 13.50
N GLU A 123 -10.29 2.16 14.69
CA GLU A 123 -10.05 0.91 15.41
C GLU A 123 -11.20 -0.08 15.18
N GLY A 124 -10.96 -1.37 15.45
CA GLY A 124 -12.02 -2.39 15.39
C GLY A 124 -12.35 -2.91 14.00
N LEU A 125 -11.82 -2.30 12.93
CA LEU A 125 -11.90 -2.82 11.56
C LEU A 125 -10.91 -3.97 11.31
N LEU A 126 -9.83 -4.03 12.09
CA LEU A 126 -8.83 -5.10 12.04
C LEU A 126 -8.46 -5.52 13.46
N GLU A 127 -8.51 -6.82 13.75
CA GLU A 127 -8.10 -7.36 15.06
C GLU A 127 -6.59 -7.18 15.23
N PRO A 128 -6.09 -6.55 16.31
CA PRO A 128 -4.66 -6.45 16.58
C PRO A 128 -3.97 -7.82 16.62
N GLY A 129 -2.73 -7.88 16.16
CA GLY A 129 -1.92 -9.09 16.15
C GLY A 129 -1.68 -9.61 14.73
N ARG A 130 -1.51 -10.94 14.62
CA ARG A 130 -0.97 -11.60 13.41
C ARG A 130 -1.94 -12.56 12.72
N ARG A 131 -3.14 -12.75 13.29
CA ARG A 131 -4.11 -13.72 12.79
C ARG A 131 -4.67 -13.23 11.45
N GLY A 132 -4.58 -14.05 10.42
CA GLY A 132 -5.01 -13.67 9.06
C GLY A 132 -4.12 -12.62 8.39
N ILE A 133 -3.01 -12.21 9.02
CA ILE A 133 -2.07 -11.24 8.46
C ILE A 133 -0.98 -11.98 7.68
N ASN A 134 -0.72 -11.53 6.46
CA ASN A 134 0.26 -12.14 5.59
C ASN A 134 1.68 -12.14 6.22
N HIS A 135 2.44 -13.21 6.03
CA HIS A 135 3.71 -13.53 6.72
C HIS A 135 3.63 -13.65 8.25
N GLY A 136 2.44 -13.60 8.87
CA GLY A 136 2.29 -13.74 10.32
C GLY A 136 2.94 -12.62 11.14
N ILE A 137 3.13 -11.45 10.54
CA ILE A 137 3.68 -10.27 11.21
C ILE A 137 2.55 -9.56 11.93
N ALA A 138 2.79 -9.23 13.20
CA ALA A 138 1.80 -8.52 14.00
C ALA A 138 1.66 -7.07 13.54
N GLN A 139 0.43 -6.58 13.58
CA GLN A 139 0.04 -5.18 13.38
C GLN A 139 -0.82 -4.72 14.57
N ASP A 140 -1.05 -3.42 14.71
CA ASP A 140 -1.63 -2.79 15.92
C ASP A 140 -3.17 -2.69 15.93
N GLY A 141 -3.84 -3.07 14.84
CA GLY A 141 -5.28 -3.03 14.61
C GLY A 141 -5.77 -1.70 14.03
N LEU A 142 -4.90 -0.70 13.87
CA LEU A 142 -5.28 0.61 13.37
C LEU A 142 -5.42 0.61 11.85
N VAL A 143 -6.55 1.14 11.39
CA VAL A 143 -6.82 1.37 9.97
C VAL A 143 -6.85 2.88 9.71
N ALA A 144 -6.06 3.33 8.73
CA ALA A 144 -6.09 4.70 8.26
C ALA A 144 -7.09 4.84 7.12
N VAL A 145 -8.09 5.70 7.28
CA VAL A 145 -9.00 6.12 6.22
C VAL A 145 -8.51 7.44 5.67
N LEU A 146 -7.95 7.42 4.46
CA LEU A 146 -7.47 8.61 3.77
C LEU A 146 -8.55 9.15 2.84
N THR A 147 -8.93 10.43 3.04
CA THR A 147 -9.79 11.17 2.13
C THR A 147 -8.95 12.13 1.31
N VAL A 148 -8.98 11.98 -0.02
CA VAL A 148 -8.20 12.81 -0.95
C VAL A 148 -9.11 13.85 -1.59
N ASN A 149 -8.81 15.12 -1.34
CA ASN A 149 -9.53 16.26 -1.88
C ASN A 149 -8.77 16.85 -3.05
N ARG A 150 -9.45 17.01 -4.20
CA ARG A 150 -8.88 17.66 -5.38
C ARG A 150 -9.20 19.16 -5.33
N GLY A 151 -8.19 19.98 -5.54
CA GLY A 151 -8.31 21.44 -5.70
C GLY A 151 -8.40 21.88 -7.15
#